data_AF-A0A9X0Y905-F1
#
_entry.id   AF-A0A9X0Y905-F1
#
_cell.length_a   1.000
_cell.length_b   1.000
_cell.length_c   1.000
_cell.angle_alpha   90.00
_cell.angle_beta   90.00
_cell.angle_gamma   90.00
#
_symmetry.space_group_name_H-M   'P 1'
#
loop_
_entity.id
_entity.type
_entity.pdbx_description
1 polymer ?
#
loop_
_entity_poly.entity_id
_entity_poly.type
_entity_poly.pdbx_seq_one_letter_code
_entity_poly.pdbx_strand_id
1 'polypeptide(L)'
;MTDRGSRHTCETLLSEFGWNEDWRDMHLAHKKPGLKGVYDKATYLPQRQKMVQWYADYLSALREGMTTQQRTNFAAKVSGK
;
A
#
# COMPACT_ATOMS: atom_id res chain seq x y z
N MET A 1 -14.00 -14.14 -0.98
CA MET A 1 -13.55 -12.81 -0.54
C MET A 1 -14.41 -11.77 -1.25
N THR A 2 -15.14 -10.92 -0.52
CA THR A 2 -15.90 -9.81 -1.12
C THR A 2 -14.96 -8.67 -1.48
N ASP A 3 -15.29 -7.86 -2.50
CA ASP A 3 -14.39 -6.81 -3.01
C ASP A 3 -14.03 -5.76 -1.92
N ARG A 4 -15.00 -5.44 -1.06
CA ARG A 4 -14.82 -4.59 0.12
C ARG A 4 -13.88 -5.19 1.16
N GLY A 5 -13.97 -6.49 1.40
CA GLY A 5 -13.10 -7.17 2.36
C GLY A 5 -11.63 -7.08 1.97
N SER A 6 -11.32 -7.31 0.69
CA SER A 6 -9.94 -7.16 0.18
C SER A 6 -9.39 -5.73 0.29
N ARG A 7 -10.23 -4.71 0.09
CA ARG A 7 -9.79 -3.31 0.21
C ARG A 7 -9.47 -2.95 1.65
N HIS A 8 -10.31 -3.35 2.60
CA HIS A 8 -10.02 -3.11 4.02
C HIS A 8 -8.78 -3.87 4.49
N THR A 9 -8.60 -5.13 4.09
CA THR A 9 -7.37 -5.86 4.45
C THR A 9 -6.12 -5.18 3.89
N CYS A 10 -6.18 -4.67 2.65
CA CYS A 10 -5.09 -3.91 2.04
C CYS A 10 -4.81 -2.61 2.81
N GLU A 11 -5.85 -1.85 3.15
CA GLU A 11 -5.75 -0.60 3.93
C GLU A 11 -5.11 -0.82 5.29
N THR A 12 -5.62 -1.78 6.07
CA THR A 12 -5.08 -2.12 7.39
C THR A 12 -3.60 -2.51 7.29
N LEU A 13 -3.26 -3.37 6.34
CA LEU A 13 -1.88 -3.85 6.18
C LEU A 13 -0.92 -2.72 5.80
N LEU A 14 -1.27 -1.91 4.80
CA LEU A 14 -0.45 -0.77 4.42
C LEU A 14 -0.36 0.30 5.52
N SER A 15 -1.37 0.39 6.39
CA SER A 15 -1.36 1.25 7.58
C SER A 15 -0.39 0.77 8.65
N GLU A 16 -0.49 -0.51 9.03
CA GLU A 16 0.38 -1.13 10.05
C GLU A 16 1.86 -1.08 9.66
N PHE A 17 2.15 -1.20 8.37
CA PHE A 17 3.52 -1.15 7.86
C PHE A 17 4.08 0.27 7.72
N GLY A 18 3.27 1.32 7.97
CA GLY A 18 3.74 2.71 8.04
C GLY A 18 3.85 3.43 6.70
N TRP A 19 3.14 2.97 5.66
CA TRP A 19 3.09 3.71 4.39
C TRP A 19 2.43 5.09 4.55
N ASN A 20 2.65 6.00 3.60
CA ASN A 20 2.03 7.32 3.65
C ASN A 20 0.51 7.22 3.39
N GLU A 21 -0.29 7.83 4.27
CA GLU A 21 -1.75 7.92 4.15
C GLU A 21 -2.19 8.52 2.81
N ASP A 22 -1.47 9.54 2.32
CA ASP A 22 -1.77 10.18 1.05
C ASP A 22 -1.71 9.21 -0.14
N TRP A 23 -0.84 8.20 -0.07
CA TRP A 23 -0.67 7.21 -1.14
C TRP A 23 -1.72 6.11 -1.05
N ARG A 24 -2.08 5.69 0.17
CA ARG A 24 -3.15 4.72 0.43
C ARG A 24 -4.50 5.25 -0.04
N ASP A 25 -4.84 6.48 0.32
CA ASP A 25 -6.10 7.11 -0.06
C ASP A 25 -6.23 7.29 -1.57
N MET A 26 -5.14 7.70 -2.22
CA MET A 26 -5.11 7.83 -3.67
C MET A 26 -5.17 6.47 -4.37
N HIS A 27 -4.74 5.38 -3.74
CA HIS A 27 -4.85 4.02 -4.30
C HIS A 27 -6.26 3.44 -4.13
N LEU A 28 -6.92 3.71 -3.00
CA LEU A 28 -8.28 3.31 -2.71
C LEU A 28 -9.34 4.20 -3.40
N ALA A 29 -8.90 5.17 -4.22
CA ALA A 29 -9.74 6.17 -4.86
C ALA A 29 -10.64 6.91 -3.86
N HIS A 30 -10.16 7.08 -2.63
CA HIS A 30 -10.85 7.88 -1.62
C HIS A 30 -10.92 9.33 -2.12
N LYS A 31 -12.14 9.89 -2.05
CA LYS A 31 -12.39 11.24 -2.56
C LYS A 31 -11.75 12.24 -1.62
N LYS A 32 -10.56 12.74 -1.95
CA LYS A 32 -9.96 13.85 -1.21
C LYS A 32 -10.80 15.12 -1.40
N PRO A 33 -11.17 15.84 -0.33
CA PRO A 33 -11.93 17.09 -0.46
C PRO A 33 -11.07 18.20 -1.10
N GLY A 34 -11.70 19.05 -1.91
CA GLY A 34 -11.10 20.27 -2.48
C GLY A 34 -10.39 20.11 -3.84
N LEU A 35 -9.80 21.23 -4.31
CA LEU A 35 -9.16 21.37 -5.64
C LEU A 35 -7.94 20.45 -5.86
N LYS A 36 -7.26 20.00 -4.78
CA LYS A 36 -6.11 19.10 -4.87
C LYS A 36 -6.46 17.77 -5.54
N GLY A 37 -7.62 17.17 -5.25
CA GLY A 37 -8.03 15.89 -5.85
C GLY A 37 -8.31 15.94 -7.36
N VAL A 38 -8.52 17.15 -7.92
CA VAL A 38 -8.82 17.34 -9.36
C VAL A 38 -7.55 17.37 -10.20
N TYR A 39 -6.49 18.01 -9.69
CA TYR A 39 -5.23 18.22 -10.42
C TYR A 39 -4.09 17.28 -10.01
N ASP A 40 -4.15 16.72 -8.80
CA ASP A 40 -3.12 15.83 -8.28
C ASP A 40 -3.37 14.36 -8.68
N LYS A 41 -3.27 14.06 -9.98
CA LYS A 41 -3.44 12.68 -10.48
C LYS A 41 -2.12 11.90 -10.56
N ALA A 42 -0.98 12.61 -10.57
CA ALA A 42 0.33 12.02 -10.87
C ALA A 42 1.40 12.21 -9.77
N THR A 43 1.21 13.09 -8.78
CA THR A 43 2.29 13.46 -7.83
C THR A 43 2.80 12.27 -7.01
N TYR A 44 1.98 11.24 -6.85
CA TYR A 44 2.34 10.04 -6.08
C TYR A 44 2.37 8.76 -6.91
N LEU A 45 2.31 8.84 -8.25
CA LEU A 45 2.25 7.65 -9.10
C LEU A 45 3.46 6.70 -8.91
N PRO A 46 4.73 7.19 -8.89
CA PRO A 46 5.89 6.33 -8.65
C PRO A 46 5.89 5.66 -7.26
N GLN A 47 5.43 6.38 -6.25
CA GLN A 47 5.38 5.90 -4.87
C GLN A 47 4.24 4.88 -4.69
N ARG A 48 3.08 5.12 -5.29
CA ARG A 48 1.97 4.14 -5.32
C ARG A 48 2.37 2.87 -6.07
N GLN A 49 3.13 2.97 -7.16
CA GLN A 49 3.64 1.78 -7.86
C GLN A 49 4.53 0.93 -6.95
N LYS A 50 5.47 1.55 -6.22
CA LYS A 50 6.31 0.86 -5.23
C LYS A 50 5.47 0.21 -4.12
N MET A 51 4.48 0.94 -3.60
CA MET A 51 3.59 0.45 -2.54
C MET A 51 2.77 -0.76 -2.99
N VAL A 52 2.15 -0.70 -4.17
CA VAL A 52 1.32 -1.80 -4.70
C VAL A 52 2.18 -3.00 -5.07
N GLN A 53 3.39 -2.79 -5.60
CA GLN A 53 4.33 -3.88 -5.85
C GLN A 53 4.75 -4.55 -4.55
N TRP A 54 5.08 -3.78 -3.52
CA TRP A 54 5.40 -4.30 -2.19
C TRP A 54 4.25 -5.13 -1.61
N TYR A 55 3.00 -4.68 -1.79
CA TYR A 55 1.81 -5.42 -1.36
C TYR A 55 1.66 -6.76 -2.11
N ALA A 56 1.87 -6.77 -3.43
CA ALA A 56 1.82 -7.98 -4.24
C ALA A 56 2.92 -8.98 -3.85
N ASP A 57 4.14 -8.49 -3.62
CA ASP A 57 5.28 -9.30 -3.16
C ASP A 57 5.00 -9.90 -1.77
N TYR A 58 4.39 -9.12 -0.87
CA TYR A 58 4.01 -9.58 0.47
C TYR A 58 2.95 -10.69 0.42
N LEU A 59 1.91 -10.53 -0.40
CA LEU A 59 0.89 -11.57 -0.60
C LEU A 59 1.49 -12.85 -1.21
N SER A 60 2.43 -12.71 -2.15
CA SER A 60 3.11 -13.84 -2.78
C SER A 60 3.97 -14.58 -1.75
N ALA A 61 4.72 -13.87 -0.91
CA ALA A 61 5.48 -14.47 0.18
C ALA A 61 4.58 -15.19 1.20
N LEU A 62 3.41 -14.64 1.53
CA LEU A 62 2.44 -15.34 2.38
C LEU A 62 1.94 -16.64 1.76
N ARG A 63 1.68 -16.65 0.44
CA ARG A 63 1.24 -17.85 -0.27
C ARG A 63 2.30 -18.95 -0.29
N GLU A 64 3.56 -18.58 -0.45
CA GLU A 64 4.69 -19.50 -0.53
C GLU A 64 5.18 -20.01 0.83
N GLY A 65 4.72 -19.38 1.93
CA GLY A 65 5.16 -19.70 3.29
C GLY A 65 6.23 -18.72 3.76
N MET A 66 5.79 -17.54 4.20
CA MET A 66 6.67 -16.43 4.56
C MET A 66 7.64 -16.82 5.69
N THR A 67 8.93 -16.66 5.43
CA THR A 67 9.99 -16.88 6.42
C THR A 67 10.15 -15.67 7.36
N THR A 68 10.71 -15.90 8.55
CA THR A 68 10.99 -14.82 9.53
C THR A 68 11.90 -13.74 8.94
N GLN A 69 12.87 -14.12 8.10
CA GLN A 69 13.78 -13.19 7.43
C GLN A 69 13.07 -12.32 6.39
N GLN A 70 12.11 -12.89 5.64
CA GLN A 70 11.32 -12.10 4.70
C GLN A 70 10.43 -11.10 5.43
N ARG A 71 9.86 -11.48 6.58
CA ARG A 71 9.01 -10.60 7.39
C ARG A 71 9.75 -9.34 7.85
N THR A 72 10.99 -9.48 8.30
CA THR A 72 11.83 -8.35 8.72
C THR A 72 12.25 -7.49 7.52
N ASN A 73 12.58 -8.11 6.38
CA ASN A 73 12.92 -7.40 5.14
C ASN A 73 11.75 -6.55 4.62
N PHE A 74 10.51 -7.05 4.69
CA PHE A 74 9.33 -6.28 4.28
C PHE A 74 9.10 -5.06 5.15
N ALA A 75 9.32 -5.16 6.47
CA ALA A 75 9.25 -4.02 7.40
C ALA A 75 10.33 -2.97 7.11
N ALA A 76 11.55 -3.41 6.76
CA ALA A 76 12.65 -2.50 6.42
C ALA A 76 12.45 -1.75 5.08
N LYS A 77 11.72 -2.33 4.13
CA LYS A 77 11.46 -1.69 2.81
C LYS A 77 10.53 -0.49 2.86
N VAL A 78 9.79 -0.29 3.94
CA VAL A 78 8.84 0.84 4.07
C VAL A 78 9.53 2.13 4.50
N SER A 79 10.71 2.04 5.14
CA SER A 79 11.45 3.17 5.70
C SER A 79 12.48 3.80 4.74
N GLY A 80 12.38 3.52 3.44
CA GLY A 80 13.20 4.17 2.41
C GLY A 80 12.85 5.64 2.24
N LYS A 81 13.37 6.49 3.13
CA LYS A 81 13.61 7.92 2.89
C LYS A 81 14.48 8.12 1.65
#